data_AF-A0A832BNC0-F1
#
_entry.id   AF-A0A832BNC0-F1
#
_cell.length_a   1.000
_cell.length_b   1.000
_cell.length_c   1.000
_cell.angle_alpha   90.00
_cell.angle_beta   90.00
_cell.angle_gamma   90.00
#
_symmetry.space_group_name_H-M   'P 1'
#
loop_
_entity.id
_entity.type
_entity.pdbx_description
1 polymer ?
#
loop_
_entity_poly.entity_id
_entity_poly.type
_entity_poly.pdbx_seq_one_letter_code
_entity_poly.pdbx_strand_id
1 'polypeptide(L)'
;MKPLNLACLFAAMLLSVSIAIANPGNGARPSFIRSDKFVEMVNNTSISNKEADAAANSAKVCACQLMAVSSNNEKLDYVAVFAEKTNNGELNNSFSVAMKVLDNEKKQMKQLFYSKIKVVGKITAYSSCRSLALKLKTGNNDLRVYDILDADILGSRYIIKK
;
A
#
# COMPACT_ATOMS: atom_id res chain seq x y z
N MET A 1 1.53 72.30 38.15
CA MET A 1 0.39 71.83 38.96
C MET A 1 -0.01 70.44 38.47
N LYS A 2 -0.54 69.61 39.39
CA LYS A 2 -0.73 68.14 39.38
C LYS A 2 -1.46 67.53 38.16
N PRO A 3 -1.38 66.18 37.97
CA PRO A 3 -1.51 65.47 36.70
C PRO A 3 -2.94 65.01 36.41
N LEU A 4 -3.25 64.73 35.13
CA LEU A 4 -4.47 64.04 34.74
C LEU A 4 -4.16 62.61 34.29
N ASN A 5 -4.69 61.65 35.07
CA ASN A 5 -4.83 60.25 34.72
C ASN A 5 -5.67 60.08 33.46
N LEU A 6 -5.22 59.26 32.52
CA LEU A 6 -6.12 58.57 31.59
C LEU A 6 -5.71 57.10 31.54
N ALA A 7 -6.07 56.42 32.61
CA ALA A 7 -6.16 54.97 32.64
C ALA A 7 -7.35 54.52 31.78
N CYS A 8 -7.20 53.33 31.22
CA CYS A 8 -8.22 52.49 30.56
C CYS A 8 -8.63 52.83 29.13
N LEU A 9 -8.82 51.75 28.37
CA LEU A 9 -9.38 51.61 27.01
C LEU A 9 -8.31 51.75 25.90
N PHE A 10 -7.78 50.71 25.27
CA PHE A 10 -8.25 49.34 25.06
C PHE A 10 -7.06 48.38 25.06
N ALA A 11 -7.06 47.47 26.03
CA ALA A 11 -6.44 46.17 25.89
C ALA A 11 -7.19 45.35 24.83
N ALA A 12 -6.52 44.31 24.33
CA ALA A 12 -7.08 43.21 23.55
C ALA A 12 -7.24 43.42 22.03
N MET A 13 -6.10 43.44 21.32
CA MET A 13 -6.02 42.69 20.06
C MET A 13 -4.63 42.06 19.91
N LEU A 14 -4.19 41.33 20.94
CA LEU A 14 -3.22 40.25 20.77
C LEU A 14 -3.98 39.09 20.15
N LEU A 15 -4.00 39.04 18.81
CA LEU A 15 -4.28 37.82 18.07
C LEU A 15 -3.20 36.81 18.44
N SER A 16 -3.43 36.10 19.54
CA SER A 16 -2.78 34.85 19.85
C SER A 16 -3.08 33.89 18.70
N VAL A 17 -2.15 33.80 17.75
CA VAL A 17 -2.06 32.63 16.87
C VAL A 17 -1.74 31.47 17.81
N SER A 18 -2.78 30.80 18.29
CA SER A 18 -2.66 29.49 18.92
C SER A 18 -2.09 28.57 17.86
N ILE A 19 -0.77 28.36 17.88
CA ILE A 19 -0.17 27.21 17.23
C ILE A 19 -0.73 26.03 18.01
N ALA A 20 -1.79 25.42 17.47
CA ALA A 20 -2.23 24.13 17.92
C ALA A 20 -1.08 23.16 17.64
N ILE A 21 -0.22 22.96 18.64
CA ILE A 21 0.68 21.83 18.68
C ILE A 21 -0.25 20.64 18.78
N ALA A 22 -0.52 20.01 17.64
CA ALA A 22 -1.24 18.75 17.60
C ALA A 22 -0.41 17.75 18.40
N ASN A 23 -0.80 17.59 19.67
CA ASN A 23 -0.30 16.54 20.53
C ASN A 23 -0.64 15.22 19.80
N PRO A 24 0.32 14.34 19.44
CA PRO A 24 0.01 13.04 18.90
C PRO A 24 -0.47 12.14 20.04
N GLY A 25 -1.52 12.57 20.73
CA GLY A 25 -2.20 11.81 21.75
C GLY A 25 -2.95 10.69 21.06
N ASN A 26 -2.44 9.47 21.21
CA ASN A 26 -3.21 8.22 21.19
C ASN A 26 -4.38 8.17 20.20
N GLY A 27 -4.14 8.51 18.94
CA GLY A 27 -4.89 7.90 17.86
C GLY A 27 -4.55 6.42 17.94
N ALA A 28 -5.44 5.61 18.50
CA ALA A 28 -5.31 4.16 18.53
C ALA A 28 -5.03 3.72 17.09
N ARG A 29 -3.75 3.48 16.79
CA ARG A 29 -3.33 2.96 15.49
C ARG A 29 -4.03 1.60 15.34
N PRO A 30 -4.75 1.35 14.23
CA PRO A 30 -5.52 0.12 14.06
C PRO A 30 -4.65 -1.09 14.35
N SER A 31 -5.19 -2.04 15.10
CA SER A 31 -4.46 -3.20 15.58
C SER A 31 -3.89 -3.97 14.40
N PHE A 32 -2.58 -4.18 14.45
CA PHE A 32 -1.80 -4.97 13.52
C PHE A 32 -2.53 -6.25 13.10
N ILE A 33 -2.59 -6.49 11.78
CA ILE A 33 -2.99 -7.79 11.26
C ILE A 33 -2.03 -8.82 11.89
N ARG A 34 -2.54 -9.69 12.76
CA ARG A 34 -1.76 -10.85 13.19
C ARG A 34 -1.44 -11.67 11.93
N SER A 35 -0.17 -12.02 11.78
CA SER A 35 0.36 -12.72 10.61
C SER A 35 -0.35 -14.03 10.29
N ASP A 36 -1.06 -14.62 11.25
CA ASP A 36 -1.84 -15.86 11.11
C ASP A 36 -3.06 -15.68 10.18
N LYS A 37 -3.95 -14.71 10.46
CA LYS A 37 -5.11 -14.38 9.62
C LYS A 37 -4.71 -13.92 8.22
N PHE A 38 -3.53 -13.32 8.13
CA PHE A 38 -2.95 -12.83 6.90
C PHE A 38 -2.43 -13.96 6.00
N VAL A 39 -1.72 -14.93 6.59
CA VAL A 39 -1.25 -16.14 5.89
C VAL A 39 -2.44 -17.02 5.50
N GLU A 40 -3.45 -17.13 6.36
CA GLU A 40 -4.70 -17.84 6.06
C GLU A 40 -5.45 -17.22 4.87
N MET A 41 -5.52 -15.89 4.77
CA MET A 41 -6.11 -15.21 3.61
C MET A 41 -5.35 -15.51 2.31
N VAL A 42 -4.01 -15.47 2.34
CA VAL A 42 -3.17 -15.82 1.18
C VAL A 42 -3.48 -17.25 0.73
N ASN A 43 -3.57 -18.18 1.67
CA ASN A 43 -3.85 -19.59 1.39
C ASN A 43 -5.28 -19.80 0.84
N ASN A 44 -6.28 -19.11 1.38
CA ASN A 44 -7.68 -19.22 0.93
C ASN A 44 -7.97 -18.48 -0.38
N THR A 45 -7.12 -17.52 -0.77
CA THR A 45 -7.23 -16.80 -2.06
C THR A 45 -6.50 -17.54 -3.19
N SER A 46 -5.86 -18.68 -2.90
CA SER A 46 -5.31 -19.61 -3.90
C SER A 46 -6.46 -20.26 -4.67
N ILE A 47 -6.91 -19.57 -5.73
CA ILE A 47 -7.63 -20.05 -6.92
C ILE A 47 -8.48 -21.30 -6.69
N SER A 48 -9.77 -21.08 -6.40
CA SER A 48 -10.79 -22.12 -6.60
C SER A 48 -10.82 -22.47 -8.08
N ASN A 49 -10.73 -23.76 -8.43
CA ASN A 49 -10.69 -24.28 -9.80
C ASN A 49 -11.87 -23.82 -10.71
N LYS A 50 -12.91 -23.18 -10.16
CA LYS A 50 -13.99 -22.54 -10.94
C LYS A 50 -13.60 -21.19 -11.57
N GLU A 51 -12.48 -20.59 -11.19
CA GLU A 51 -11.96 -19.33 -11.77
C GLU A 51 -11.06 -19.56 -13.00
N ALA A 52 -10.70 -20.81 -13.34
CA ALA A 52 -9.86 -21.13 -14.50
C ALA A 52 -10.55 -20.84 -15.86
N ASP A 53 -11.88 -20.95 -15.93
CA ASP A 53 -12.64 -20.60 -17.15
C ASP A 53 -12.88 -19.09 -17.27
N ALA A 54 -12.96 -18.37 -16.14
CA ALA A 54 -12.94 -16.90 -16.11
C ALA A 54 -11.53 -16.35 -16.39
N ALA A 55 -10.49 -17.12 -16.08
CA ALA A 55 -9.09 -16.77 -16.29
C ALA A 55 -8.71 -16.58 -17.77
N ALA A 56 -9.28 -17.41 -18.65
CA ALA A 56 -9.09 -17.29 -20.10
C ALA A 56 -9.72 -16.00 -20.69
N ASN A 57 -10.73 -15.44 -20.03
CA ASN A 57 -11.50 -14.29 -20.51
C ASN A 57 -11.20 -12.97 -19.78
N SER A 58 -10.37 -13.00 -18.74
CA SER A 58 -9.96 -11.78 -18.07
C SER A 58 -9.05 -10.96 -18.96
N ALA A 59 -9.38 -9.69 -19.20
CA ALA A 59 -8.53 -8.75 -19.93
C ALA A 59 -7.21 -8.41 -19.18
N LYS A 60 -7.14 -8.68 -17.87
CA LYS A 60 -6.00 -8.32 -17.01
C LYS A 60 -5.58 -9.49 -16.12
N VAL A 61 -4.32 -9.50 -15.72
CA VAL A 61 -3.84 -10.30 -14.60
C VAL A 61 -3.29 -9.38 -13.52
N CYS A 62 -3.44 -9.80 -12.26
CA CYS A 62 -2.88 -9.11 -11.13
C CYS A 62 -1.93 -10.03 -10.36
N ALA A 63 -0.77 -9.51 -10.01
CA ALA A 63 0.10 -10.07 -9.00
C ALA A 63 0.11 -9.17 -7.77
N CYS A 64 0.27 -9.76 -6.59
CA CYS A 64 0.36 -9.05 -5.32
C CYS A 64 1.51 -9.61 -4.48
N GLN A 65 2.31 -8.72 -3.91
CA GLN A 65 3.27 -9.03 -2.86
C GLN A 65 2.81 -8.39 -1.57
N LEU A 66 2.65 -9.25 -0.57
CA LEU A 66 2.34 -8.88 0.78
C LEU A 66 3.63 -8.86 1.58
N MET A 67 3.92 -7.74 2.24
CA MET A 67 5.22 -7.46 2.83
C MET A 67 5.10 -6.92 4.25
N ALA A 68 5.96 -7.43 5.13
CA ALA A 68 6.23 -6.83 6.42
C ALA A 68 7.44 -5.88 6.25
N VAL A 69 7.25 -4.61 6.59
CA VAL A 69 8.24 -3.54 6.41
C VAL A 69 8.56 -2.89 7.75
N SER A 70 9.81 -2.47 7.93
CA SER A 70 10.20 -1.65 9.07
C SER A 70 11.32 -0.69 8.73
N SER A 71 11.33 0.43 9.46
CA SER A 71 12.36 1.47 9.40
C SER A 71 13.11 1.51 10.73
N ASN A 72 14.32 2.08 10.75
CA ASN A 72 15.25 1.97 11.89
C ASN A 72 14.67 2.42 13.23
N ASN A 73 13.67 3.30 13.23
CA ASN A 73 13.03 3.85 14.42
C ASN A 73 11.51 3.60 14.47
N GLU A 74 10.97 2.73 13.62
CA GLU A 74 9.52 2.52 13.51
C GLU A 74 9.10 1.06 13.73
N LYS A 75 7.82 0.89 14.09
CA LYS A 75 7.19 -0.43 14.28
C LYS A 75 7.02 -1.15 12.94
N LEU A 76 7.03 -2.48 13.00
CA LEU A 76 6.76 -3.35 11.85
C LEU A 76 5.35 -3.10 11.32
N ASP A 77 5.23 -2.74 10.05
CA ASP A 77 3.97 -2.54 9.34
C ASP A 77 3.78 -3.63 8.27
N TYR A 78 2.53 -3.94 7.93
CA TYR A 78 2.18 -4.84 6.84
C TYR A 78 1.56 -4.05 5.68
N VAL A 79 2.12 -4.21 4.49
CA VAL A 79 1.67 -3.54 3.28
C VAL A 79 1.47 -4.54 2.15
N ALA A 80 0.55 -4.24 1.24
CA ALA A 80 0.36 -4.97 0.00
C ALA A 80 0.69 -4.07 -1.19
N VAL A 81 1.51 -4.59 -2.10
CA VAL A 81 1.85 -3.95 -3.38
C VAL A 81 1.30 -4.84 -4.49
N PHE A 82 0.65 -4.22 -5.46
CA PHE A 82 0.03 -4.92 -6.58
C PHE A 82 0.70 -4.53 -7.89
N ALA A 83 0.69 -5.43 -8.87
CA ALA A 83 1.14 -5.16 -10.22
C ALA A 83 0.14 -5.76 -11.22
N GLU A 84 -0.43 -4.90 -12.05
CA GLU A 84 -1.42 -5.25 -13.07
C GLU A 84 -0.75 -5.37 -14.44
N LYS A 85 -1.10 -6.39 -15.20
CA LYS A 85 -0.63 -6.59 -16.58
C LYS A 85 -1.80 -6.92 -17.48
N THR A 86 -1.82 -6.39 -18.70
CA THR A 86 -2.79 -6.84 -19.71
C THR A 86 -2.56 -8.30 -20.08
N ASN A 87 -3.64 -9.09 -20.05
CA ASN A 87 -3.66 -10.48 -20.47
C ASN A 87 -3.77 -10.54 -21.99
N ASN A 88 -2.70 -10.98 -22.66
CA ASN A 88 -2.66 -11.15 -24.11
C ASN A 88 -2.78 -12.62 -24.54
N GLY A 89 -3.33 -13.48 -23.68
CA GLY A 89 -3.41 -14.94 -23.90
C GLY A 89 -2.19 -15.71 -23.35
N GLU A 90 -1.07 -15.03 -23.08
CA GLU A 90 0.11 -15.62 -22.43
C GLU A 90 0.11 -15.39 -20.91
N LEU A 91 -0.65 -16.20 -20.18
CA LEU A 91 -0.86 -16.01 -18.73
C LEU A 91 0.42 -16.12 -17.92
N ASN A 92 1.24 -17.16 -18.15
CA ASN A 92 2.50 -17.37 -17.43
C ASN A 92 3.48 -16.20 -17.63
N ASN A 93 3.58 -15.70 -18.85
CA ASN A 93 4.41 -14.54 -19.17
C ASN A 93 3.86 -13.28 -18.47
N SER A 94 2.56 -13.06 -18.54
CA SER A 94 1.89 -11.90 -17.94
C SER A 94 2.09 -11.85 -16.42
N PHE A 95 1.93 -12.98 -15.72
CA PHE A 95 2.22 -13.07 -14.28
C PHE A 95 3.71 -12.90 -13.98
N SER A 96 4.60 -13.49 -14.79
CA SER A 96 6.06 -13.34 -14.60
C SER A 96 6.50 -11.88 -14.70
N VAL A 97 5.98 -11.14 -15.68
CA VAL A 97 6.24 -9.71 -15.85
C VAL A 97 5.72 -8.91 -14.65
N ALA A 98 4.46 -9.14 -14.24
CA ALA A 98 3.89 -8.47 -13.07
C ALA A 98 4.69 -8.75 -11.79
N MET A 99 5.10 -10.00 -11.57
CA MET A 99 5.94 -10.39 -10.43
C MET A 99 7.33 -9.72 -10.44
N LYS A 100 7.94 -9.58 -11.62
CA LYS A 100 9.23 -8.89 -11.78
C LYS A 100 9.13 -7.41 -11.42
N VAL A 101 8.03 -6.75 -11.80
CA VAL A 101 7.75 -5.36 -11.42
C VAL A 101 7.67 -5.23 -9.89
N LEU A 102 6.97 -6.14 -9.21
CA LEU A 102 6.90 -6.16 -7.74
C LEU A 102 8.27 -6.36 -7.08
N ASP A 103 9.11 -7.25 -7.62
CA ASP A 103 10.45 -7.47 -7.08
C ASP A 103 11.37 -6.25 -7.26
N ASN A 104 11.17 -5.48 -8.32
CA ASN A 104 11.88 -4.22 -8.51
C ASN A 104 11.38 -3.14 -7.55
N GLU A 105 10.07 -2.99 -7.39
CA GLU A 105 9.50 -2.03 -6.44
C GLU A 105 9.95 -2.33 -5.01
N LYS A 106 9.95 -3.60 -4.59
CA LYS A 106 10.50 -4.01 -3.30
C LYS A 106 11.95 -3.55 -3.09
N LYS A 107 12.79 -3.59 -4.13
CA LYS A 107 14.18 -3.09 -4.04
C LYS A 107 14.21 -1.58 -3.86
N GLN A 108 13.40 -0.84 -4.61
CA GLN A 108 13.28 0.61 -4.49
C GLN A 108 12.78 1.01 -3.10
N MET A 109 11.70 0.39 -2.62
CA MET A 109 11.16 0.59 -1.28
C MET A 109 12.23 0.38 -0.19
N LYS A 110 13.05 -0.67 -0.31
CA LYS A 110 14.14 -0.95 0.64
C LYS A 110 15.26 0.09 0.58
N GLN A 111 15.57 0.61 -0.60
CA GLN A 111 16.64 1.60 -0.76
C GLN A 111 16.22 2.99 -0.28
N LEU A 112 14.95 3.35 -0.45
CA LEU A 112 14.46 4.71 -0.23
C LEU A 112 13.78 4.90 1.12
N PHE A 113 13.03 3.91 1.61
CA PHE A 113 12.06 4.13 2.69
C PHE A 113 12.22 3.19 3.88
N TYR A 114 12.61 1.92 3.67
CA TYR A 114 12.58 0.90 4.72
C TYR A 114 13.93 0.21 4.89
N SER A 115 14.39 0.05 6.12
CA SER A 115 15.63 -0.68 6.39
C SER A 115 15.46 -2.19 6.27
N LYS A 116 14.25 -2.71 6.52
CA LYS A 116 13.93 -4.13 6.38
C LYS A 116 12.60 -4.31 5.67
N ILE A 117 12.58 -5.25 4.72
CA ILE A 117 11.38 -5.70 4.02
C ILE A 117 11.42 -7.22 3.93
N LYS A 118 10.34 -7.89 4.32
CA LYS A 118 10.14 -9.34 4.22
C LYS A 118 8.85 -9.62 3.47
N VAL A 119 8.93 -10.34 2.35
CA VAL A 119 7.74 -10.87 1.67
C VAL A 119 7.16 -11.98 2.54
N VAL A 120 5.89 -11.82 2.91
CA VAL A 120 5.14 -12.74 3.78
C VAL A 120 4.06 -13.48 3.01
N GLY A 121 3.69 -13.02 1.81
CA GLY A 121 2.75 -13.70 0.94
C GLY A 121 2.84 -13.21 -0.50
N LYS A 122 2.42 -14.07 -1.43
CA LYS A 122 2.29 -13.75 -2.86
C LYS A 122 0.93 -14.25 -3.32
N ILE A 123 0.20 -13.42 -4.05
CA ILE A 123 -1.12 -13.79 -4.61
C ILE A 123 -1.11 -13.41 -6.09
N THR A 124 -1.67 -14.29 -6.92
CA THR A 124 -1.91 -14.02 -8.34
C THR A 124 -3.38 -14.26 -8.65
N ALA A 125 -3.98 -13.37 -9.42
CA ALA A 125 -5.39 -13.45 -9.79
C ALA A 125 -5.63 -13.05 -11.25
N TYR A 126 -6.61 -13.68 -11.88
CA TYR A 126 -7.07 -13.33 -13.21
C TYR A 126 -8.15 -12.25 -13.15
N SER A 127 -7.76 -11.08 -12.64
CA SER A 127 -8.65 -9.93 -12.50
C SER A 127 -7.84 -8.65 -12.44
N SER A 128 -8.52 -7.50 -12.43
CA SER A 128 -7.86 -6.22 -12.14
C SER A 128 -7.30 -6.21 -10.71
N CYS A 129 -6.17 -5.53 -10.51
CA CYS A 129 -5.59 -5.38 -9.19
C CYS A 129 -6.48 -4.59 -8.24
N ARG A 130 -7.31 -3.69 -8.78
CA ARG A 130 -8.30 -2.96 -7.99
C ARG A 130 -9.35 -3.91 -7.40
N SER A 131 -9.87 -4.85 -8.20
CA SER A 131 -10.83 -5.85 -7.75
C SER A 131 -10.22 -6.76 -6.68
N LEU A 132 -8.98 -7.21 -6.89
CA LEU A 132 -8.25 -8.03 -5.92
C LEU A 132 -8.02 -7.26 -4.61
N ALA A 133 -7.55 -6.01 -4.68
CA ALA A 133 -7.33 -5.17 -3.51
C ALA A 133 -8.61 -4.94 -2.70
N LEU A 134 -9.75 -4.71 -3.38
CA LEU A 134 -11.05 -4.60 -2.72
C LEU A 134 -11.45 -5.90 -2.02
N LYS A 135 -11.30 -7.05 -2.70
CA LYS A 135 -11.60 -8.38 -2.11
C LYS A 135 -10.77 -8.64 -0.85
N LEU A 136 -9.48 -8.31 -0.89
CA LEU A 136 -8.58 -8.46 0.26
C LEU A 136 -8.92 -7.48 1.39
N LYS A 137 -9.33 -6.24 1.08
CA LYS A 137 -9.79 -5.27 2.08
C LYS A 137 -11.10 -5.65 2.74
N THR A 138 -12.06 -6.20 1.99
CA THR A 138 -13.31 -6.71 2.59
C THR A 138 -13.05 -7.83 3.60
N GLY A 139 -12.03 -8.66 3.36
CA GLY A 139 -11.58 -9.67 4.32
C GLY A 139 -10.72 -9.11 5.46
N ASN A 140 -10.21 -7.87 5.33
CA ASN A 140 -9.28 -7.26 6.29
C ASN A 140 -9.19 -5.73 6.14
N ASN A 141 -9.92 -5.03 7.00
CA ASN A 141 -9.98 -3.57 7.00
C ASN A 141 -8.63 -2.90 7.33
N ASP A 142 -7.71 -3.62 7.97
CA ASP A 142 -6.39 -3.12 8.36
C ASP A 142 -5.32 -3.30 7.26
N LEU A 143 -5.69 -3.88 6.11
CA LEU A 143 -4.78 -4.06 4.98
C LEU A 143 -4.43 -2.70 4.36
N ARG A 144 -3.17 -2.30 4.52
CA ARG A 144 -2.63 -1.12 3.84
C ARG A 144 -2.18 -1.48 2.43
N VAL A 145 -2.86 -0.91 1.45
CA VAL A 145 -2.42 -0.96 0.05
C VAL A 145 -1.40 0.14 -0.14
N TYR A 146 -0.15 -0.23 -0.45
CA TYR A 146 0.92 0.73 -0.70
C TYR A 146 0.80 1.32 -2.10
N ASP A 147 0.70 0.45 -3.12
CA ASP A 147 0.52 0.90 -4.51
C ASP A 147 -0.06 -0.19 -5.41
N ILE A 148 -0.60 0.22 -6.56
CA ILE A 148 -1.01 -0.62 -7.69
C ILE A 148 -0.22 -0.18 -8.92
N LEU A 149 0.78 -0.98 -9.27
CA LEU A 149 1.72 -0.70 -10.36
C LEU A 149 1.15 -1.17 -11.70
N ASP A 150 1.38 -0.39 -12.75
CA ASP A 150 1.09 -0.80 -14.13
C ASP A 150 2.33 -1.48 -14.74
N ALA A 151 2.23 -2.80 -14.96
CA ALA A 151 3.28 -3.61 -15.55
C ALA A 151 3.30 -3.56 -17.08
N ASP A 152 2.30 -2.98 -17.75
CA ASP A 152 2.32 -2.73 -19.20
C ASP A 152 3.32 -1.60 -19.53
N ILE A 153 3.35 -0.55 -18.70
CA ILE A 153 4.25 0.61 -18.86
C ILE A 153 5.70 0.23 -18.59
N LEU A 154 5.95 -0.60 -17.58
CA LEU A 154 7.31 -1.01 -17.20
C LEU A 154 7.80 -2.20 -18.02
N GLY A 155 6.91 -3.09 -18.49
CA GLY A 155 7.27 -4.23 -19.35
C GLY A 155 7.84 -3.81 -20.70
N SER A 156 7.44 -2.65 -21.23
CA SER A 156 7.89 -2.12 -22.52
C SER A 156 9.27 -1.44 -22.48
N ARG A 157 9.80 -1.08 -21.30
CA ARG A 157 11.18 -0.57 -21.14
C ARG A 157 12.26 -1.66 -21.04
N TYR A 158 11.87 -2.92 -20.86
CA TYR A 158 12.81 -4.03 -20.67
C TYR A 158 12.82 -5.06 -21.80
N ILE A 159 12.12 -4.80 -22.92
CA ILE A 159 12.41 -5.49 -24.20
C ILE A 159 13.62 -4.78 -24.86
N ILE A 160 14.77 -4.79 -24.18
CA ILE A 160 16.03 -4.63 -24.90
C ILE A 160 16.46 -6.03 -25.30
N LYS A 161 16.44 -6.21 -26.62
CA LYS A 161 16.69 -7.44 -27.38
C LYS A 161 17.96 -8.16 -26.91
N LYS A 162 17.86 -9.49 -26.95
CA LYS A 162 18.98 -10.43 -26.91
C LYS A 162 19.99 -10.15 -28.01
#